data_AF-A0A0Q6ZGR6-F1
#
_entry.id   AF-A0A0Q6ZGR6-F1
#
_cell.length_a   1.000
_cell.length_b   1.000
_cell.length_c   1.000
_cell.angle_alpha   90.00
_cell.angle_beta   90.00
_cell.angle_gamma   90.00
#
_symmetry.space_group_name_H-M   'P 1'
#
loop_
_entity.id
_entity.type
_entity.pdbx_description
1 polymer ?
#
loop_
_entity_poly.entity_id
_entity_poly.type
_entity_poly.pdbx_seq_one_letter_code
_entity_poly.pdbx_strand_id
1 'polypeptide(L)'
;MPLNAQAQQPGFDITVTANATKPNGSPWDGVPRFGNSKINLNAAPDIAVCIVRANAKPECIWRPQRRRLLSICQNAWTCKFGNVPAQPLPIGLVFIDIDARNHDVIDVAILTDRNDADANAEIADSLRTAMTILTPNRSENTKEHLVRNAKLLPLADCVAGKPCRLTQSQFTLTRR
;
A
#
# COMPACT_ATOMS: atom_id res chain seq x y z
N MET A 1 -21.84 4.75 35.60
CA MET A 1 -20.80 4.96 34.57
C MET A 1 -21.30 4.34 33.29
N PRO A 2 -21.65 5.08 32.23
CA PRO A 2 -21.95 4.43 30.96
C PRO A 2 -20.61 4.11 30.27
N LEU A 3 -20.48 2.85 29.85
CA LEU A 3 -19.47 2.40 28.91
C LEU A 3 -19.67 3.16 27.60
N ASN A 4 -18.67 3.96 27.20
CA ASN A 4 -18.63 4.56 25.88
C ASN A 4 -18.64 3.43 24.84
N ALA A 5 -19.76 3.27 24.14
CA ALA A 5 -19.78 2.61 22.86
C ALA A 5 -18.84 3.41 21.95
N GLN A 6 -17.61 2.94 21.79
CA GLN A 6 -16.75 3.42 20.71
C GLN A 6 -17.52 3.17 19.42
N ALA A 7 -18.07 4.23 18.82
CA ALA A 7 -18.67 4.16 17.50
C ALA A 7 -17.66 3.47 16.59
N GLN A 8 -18.01 2.28 16.11
CA GLN A 8 -17.13 1.48 15.28
C GLN A 8 -16.85 2.31 14.01
N GLN A 9 -15.66 2.89 13.93
CA GLN A 9 -15.30 3.74 12.80
C GLN A 9 -15.49 2.91 11.52
N PRO A 10 -16.14 3.45 10.47
CA PRO A 10 -16.50 2.68 9.30
C PRO A 10 -15.22 2.14 8.64
N GLY A 11 -15.07 0.81 8.68
CA GLY A 11 -14.02 0.09 7.98
C GLY A 11 -14.36 -0.03 6.49
N PHE A 12 -13.33 -0.23 5.68
CA PHE A 12 -13.48 -0.48 4.25
C PHE A 12 -12.86 -1.81 3.89
N ASP A 13 -13.49 -2.51 2.96
CA ASP A 13 -12.81 -3.55 2.21
C ASP A 13 -12.01 -2.88 1.08
N ILE A 14 -10.71 -3.15 1.04
CA ILE A 14 -9.81 -2.67 -0.01
C ILE A 14 -9.49 -3.84 -0.92
N THR A 15 -9.77 -3.72 -2.22
CA THR A 15 -9.27 -4.67 -3.22
C THR A 15 -8.24 -3.98 -4.07
N VAL A 16 -7.01 -4.48 -4.07
CA VAL A 16 -5.86 -3.94 -4.81
C VAL A 16 -5.60 -4.85 -5.99
N THR A 17 -5.29 -4.28 -7.16
CA THR A 17 -4.82 -5.00 -8.33
C THR A 17 -3.53 -4.36 -8.84
N ALA A 18 -2.43 -5.11 -8.85
CA ALA A 18 -1.15 -4.68 -9.39
C ALA A 18 -1.07 -4.91 -10.91
N ASN A 19 -0.29 -4.08 -11.60
CA ASN A 19 0.07 -4.29 -13.00
C ASN A 19 0.91 -5.56 -13.17
N ALA A 20 0.93 -6.15 -14.37
CA ALA A 20 1.63 -7.40 -14.65
C ALA A 20 3.17 -7.35 -14.48
N THR A 21 3.77 -6.16 -14.51
CA THR A 21 5.23 -5.97 -14.37
C THR A 21 5.54 -4.72 -13.59
N LYS A 22 6.76 -4.64 -13.04
CA LYS A 22 7.35 -3.41 -12.47
C LYS A 22 7.51 -2.33 -13.55
N PRO A 23 7.80 -1.06 -13.19
CA PRO A 23 7.95 0.03 -14.18
C PRO A 23 9.03 -0.21 -15.24
N ASN A 24 10.05 -0.99 -14.91
CA ASN A 24 11.16 -1.36 -15.80
C ASN A 24 10.87 -2.61 -16.66
N GLY A 25 9.65 -3.16 -16.61
CA GLY A 25 9.25 -4.36 -17.34
C GLY A 25 9.71 -5.69 -16.71
N SER A 26 10.40 -5.67 -15.56
CA SER A 26 10.76 -6.90 -14.84
C SER A 26 9.52 -7.48 -14.13
N PRO A 27 9.49 -8.79 -13.85
CA PRO A 27 8.44 -9.38 -13.01
C PRO A 27 8.50 -8.82 -11.59
N TRP A 28 7.39 -8.96 -10.84
CA TRP A 28 7.30 -8.63 -9.41
C TRP A 28 8.18 -9.56 -8.60
N ASP A 29 7.80 -10.84 -8.62
CA ASP A 29 8.54 -11.91 -8.00
C ASP A 29 9.52 -12.58 -8.96
N GLY A 30 10.61 -13.10 -8.41
CA GLY A 30 11.57 -13.90 -9.15
C GLY A 30 13.00 -13.36 -9.11
N VAL A 31 13.96 -14.28 -9.22
CA VAL A 31 15.39 -13.95 -9.20
C VAL A 31 15.81 -13.57 -10.62
N PRO A 32 16.44 -12.40 -10.87
CA PRO A 32 17.18 -12.20 -12.09
C PRO A 32 18.29 -13.25 -12.14
N ARG A 33 18.19 -14.25 -13.02
CA ARG A 33 19.19 -15.32 -13.07
C ARG A 33 20.39 -14.92 -13.93
N PHE A 34 21.58 -15.07 -13.34
CA PHE A 34 22.78 -15.43 -14.07
C PHE A 34 22.54 -16.79 -14.76
N GLY A 35 22.46 -16.81 -16.09
CA GLY A 35 22.46 -18.03 -16.92
C GLY A 35 21.09 -18.60 -17.34
N ASN A 36 20.90 -18.70 -18.68
CA ASN A 36 20.01 -19.54 -19.53
C ASN A 36 18.65 -20.08 -19.02
N SER A 37 18.06 -19.57 -17.95
CA SER A 37 16.72 -19.97 -17.48
C SER A 37 15.70 -18.91 -17.89
N LYS A 38 14.58 -19.34 -18.50
CA LYS A 38 13.49 -18.45 -18.92
C LYS A 38 12.98 -17.61 -17.75
N ILE A 39 12.96 -16.28 -17.90
CA ILE A 39 12.30 -15.35 -16.96
C ILE A 39 10.82 -15.74 -16.92
N ASN A 40 10.30 -16.07 -15.74
CA ASN A 40 8.85 -16.19 -15.59
C ASN A 40 8.27 -14.79 -15.45
N LEU A 41 7.93 -14.18 -16.58
CA LEU A 41 7.28 -12.86 -16.65
C LEU A 41 5.87 -12.85 -16.00
N ASN A 42 5.34 -14.01 -15.62
CA ASN A 42 4.02 -14.15 -14.99
C ASN A 42 4.09 -14.31 -13.47
N ALA A 43 5.22 -13.99 -12.84
CA ALA A 43 5.33 -14.05 -11.38
C ALA A 43 4.60 -12.85 -10.75
N ALA A 44 3.42 -13.13 -10.22
CA ALA A 44 2.54 -12.18 -9.56
C ALA A 44 3.06 -11.83 -8.16
N PRO A 45 2.83 -10.60 -7.67
CA PRO A 45 3.36 -10.13 -6.39
C PRO A 45 2.71 -10.80 -5.17
N ASP A 46 3.39 -10.65 -4.03
CA ASP A 46 2.91 -10.90 -2.69
C ASP A 46 2.40 -9.58 -2.06
N ILE A 47 1.21 -9.14 -2.48
CA ILE A 47 0.68 -7.80 -2.14
C ILE A 47 0.39 -7.65 -0.63
N ALA A 48 0.83 -6.55 -0.02
CA ALA A 48 0.32 -6.07 1.26
C ALA A 48 -0.05 -4.59 1.22
N VAL A 49 -0.93 -4.20 2.15
CA VAL A 49 -1.37 -2.81 2.34
C VAL A 49 -0.86 -2.32 3.68
N CYS A 50 -0.16 -1.19 3.68
CA CYS A 50 0.22 -0.46 4.88
C CYS A 50 -0.54 0.85 4.98
N ILE A 51 -1.14 1.10 6.13
CA ILE A 51 -1.84 2.33 6.48
C ILE A 51 -0.87 3.23 7.22
N VAL A 52 -0.78 4.47 6.80
CA VAL A 52 0.10 5.49 7.40
C VAL A 52 -0.77 6.61 7.94
N ARG A 53 -0.57 6.94 9.21
CA ARG A 53 -1.24 8.05 9.90
C ARG A 53 -0.19 9.06 10.34
N ALA A 54 -0.63 10.29 10.56
CA ALA A 54 0.21 11.36 11.06
C ALA A 54 0.97 10.91 12.33
N ASN A 55 2.30 11.02 12.30
CA ASN A 55 3.19 10.73 13.42
C ASN A 55 3.08 9.31 14.01
N ALA A 56 2.56 8.34 13.24
CA ALA A 56 2.41 6.95 13.66
C ALA A 56 3.31 6.01 12.84
N LYS A 57 3.61 4.84 13.41
CA LYS A 57 4.25 3.76 12.65
C LYS A 57 3.28 3.22 11.59
N PRO A 58 3.78 2.78 10.42
CA PRO A 58 2.93 2.16 9.41
C PRO A 58 2.31 0.86 9.96
N GLU A 59 1.01 0.71 9.78
CA GLU A 59 0.24 -0.48 10.14
C GLU A 59 -0.01 -1.32 8.89
N CYS A 60 0.67 -2.45 8.76
CA CYS A 60 0.56 -3.29 7.57
C CYS A 60 -0.30 -4.53 7.80
N ILE A 61 -1.13 -4.84 6.80
CA ILE A 61 -2.00 -6.01 6.78
C ILE A 61 -1.28 -7.13 6.03
N TRP A 62 -0.70 -8.03 6.81
CA TRP A 62 -0.01 -9.23 6.36
C TRP A 62 -0.23 -10.37 7.38
N ARG A 63 0.22 -11.57 7.05
CA ARG A 63 0.20 -12.73 7.94
C ARG A 63 1.61 -13.01 8.47
N PRO A 64 1.87 -12.82 9.78
CA PRO A 64 3.12 -13.26 10.38
C PRO A 64 3.25 -14.79 10.31
N GLN A 65 4.40 -15.30 9.86
CA GLN A 65 4.73 -16.72 9.89
C GLN A 65 6.16 -16.92 10.40
N ARG A 66 6.29 -17.24 11.70
CA ARG A 66 7.58 -17.31 12.41
C ARG A 66 8.34 -15.98 12.28
N ARG A 67 9.49 -15.99 11.60
CA ARG A 67 10.34 -14.82 11.34
C ARG A 67 10.04 -14.13 10.00
N ARG A 68 9.04 -14.61 9.25
CA ARG A 68 8.66 -14.07 7.93
C ARG A 68 7.33 -13.34 8.03
N LEU A 69 7.18 -12.33 7.17
CA LEU A 69 5.90 -11.72 6.85
C LEU A 69 5.45 -12.32 5.53
N LEU A 70 4.19 -12.75 5.44
CA LEU A 70 3.61 -13.25 4.20
C LEU A 70 2.41 -12.40 3.81
N SER A 71 2.18 -12.26 2.51
CA SER A 71 0.91 -11.70 2.04
C SER A 71 -0.25 -12.60 2.44
N ILE A 72 -1.43 -12.00 2.60
CA ILE A 72 -2.69 -12.74 2.71
C ILE A 72 -3.13 -13.33 1.37
N CYS A 73 -2.67 -12.77 0.24
CA CYS A 73 -2.88 -13.27 -1.12
C CYS A 73 -1.51 -13.51 -1.78
N GLN A 74 -0.97 -14.70 -1.59
CA GLN A 74 0.35 -15.04 -2.12
C GLN A 74 0.31 -15.24 -3.63
N ASN A 75 1.31 -14.73 -4.35
CA ASN A 75 1.45 -14.80 -5.81
C ASN A 75 0.15 -14.41 -6.56
N ALA A 76 -0.40 -13.22 -6.27
CA ALA A 76 -1.68 -12.80 -6.80
C ALA A 76 -1.68 -11.36 -7.30
N TRP A 77 -2.13 -11.16 -8.55
CA TRP A 77 -2.31 -9.83 -9.14
C TRP A 77 -3.36 -9.00 -8.42
N THR A 78 -4.37 -9.65 -7.85
CA THR A 78 -5.47 -9.01 -7.13
C THR A 78 -5.58 -9.58 -5.72
N CYS A 79 -5.65 -8.70 -4.72
CA CYS A 79 -5.80 -9.09 -3.33
C CYS A 79 -6.85 -8.24 -2.60
N LYS A 80 -7.69 -8.89 -1.79
CA LYS A 80 -8.73 -8.26 -0.98
C LYS A 80 -8.35 -8.25 0.50
N PHE A 81 -8.35 -7.06 1.09
CA PHE A 81 -8.10 -6.79 2.50
C PHE A 81 -9.40 -6.33 3.15
N GLY A 82 -9.88 -7.09 4.13
CA GLY A 82 -11.14 -6.78 4.82
C GLY A 82 -10.95 -5.85 6.00
N ASN A 83 -11.98 -5.04 6.29
CA ASN A 83 -12.09 -4.26 7.53
C ASN A 83 -10.91 -3.30 7.80
N VAL A 84 -10.41 -2.63 6.75
CA VAL A 84 -9.31 -1.68 6.84
C VAL A 84 -9.82 -0.37 7.46
N PRO A 85 -9.25 0.10 8.58
CA PRO A 85 -9.68 1.35 9.21
C PRO A 85 -9.21 2.55 8.38
N ALA A 86 -10.14 3.26 7.74
CA ALA A 86 -9.79 4.39 6.88
C ALA A 86 -10.02 5.78 7.51
N GLN A 87 -10.36 5.82 8.80
CA GLN A 87 -10.59 7.06 9.56
C GLN A 87 -9.66 7.11 10.78
N PRO A 88 -9.35 8.31 11.31
CA PRO A 88 -9.60 9.62 10.70
C PRO A 88 -8.80 9.82 9.40
N LEU A 89 -9.30 10.67 8.50
CA LEU A 89 -8.59 11.16 7.31
C LEU A 89 -7.79 12.43 7.63
N PRO A 90 -6.77 12.79 6.83
CA PRO A 90 -6.20 12.00 5.73
C PRO A 90 -5.39 10.78 6.22
N ILE A 91 -5.24 9.79 5.35
CA ILE A 91 -4.35 8.63 5.57
C ILE A 91 -3.48 8.36 4.36
N GLY A 92 -2.26 7.91 4.59
CA GLY A 92 -1.42 7.33 3.56
C GLY A 92 -1.76 5.85 3.36
N LEU A 93 -1.73 5.40 2.11
CA LEU A 93 -1.74 4.00 1.73
C LEU A 93 -0.43 3.69 1.00
N VAL A 94 0.23 2.61 1.42
CA VAL A 94 1.40 2.06 0.74
C VAL A 94 1.08 0.63 0.34
N PHE A 95 1.13 0.36 -0.96
CA PHE A 95 1.03 -0.98 -1.50
C PHE A 95 2.43 -1.52 -1.72
N ILE A 96 2.72 -2.69 -1.16
CA ILE A 96 4.04 -3.31 -1.26
C ILE A 96 3.92 -4.73 -1.80
N ASP A 97 4.97 -5.16 -2.48
CA ASP A 97 5.27 -6.55 -2.80
C ASP A 97 6.23 -7.11 -1.72
N ILE A 98 5.79 -8.13 -1.00
CA ILE A 98 6.55 -8.69 0.13
C ILE A 98 7.66 -9.61 -0.37
N ASP A 99 8.84 -9.03 -0.47
CA ASP A 99 10.07 -9.78 -0.71
C ASP A 99 10.77 -10.25 0.57
N ALA A 100 11.51 -11.36 0.47
CA ALA A 100 12.27 -11.94 1.59
C ALA A 100 13.44 -11.06 2.08
N ARG A 101 13.95 -10.16 1.22
CA ARG A 101 15.07 -9.28 1.55
C ARG A 101 14.65 -7.82 1.63
N ASN A 102 14.00 -7.32 0.57
CA ASN A 102 13.68 -5.90 0.40
C ASN A 102 12.32 -5.77 -0.24
N HIS A 103 11.31 -5.32 0.50
CA HIS A 103 10.00 -5.09 -0.08
C HIS A 103 10.08 -4.06 -1.22
N ASP A 104 9.36 -4.34 -2.29
CA ASP A 104 9.21 -3.41 -3.40
C ASP A 104 7.92 -2.61 -3.24
N VAL A 105 8.01 -1.30 -3.42
CA VAL A 105 6.82 -0.43 -3.41
C VAL A 105 6.10 -0.60 -4.74
N ILE A 106 4.84 -1.00 -4.68
CA ILE A 106 3.94 -1.03 -5.82
C ILE A 106 3.47 0.40 -6.11
N ASP A 107 2.81 1.04 -5.14
CA ASP A 107 2.33 2.42 -5.25
C ASP A 107 2.12 3.06 -3.87
N VAL A 108 2.02 4.38 -3.88
CA VAL A 108 1.67 5.20 -2.71
C VAL A 108 0.50 6.11 -3.05
N ALA A 109 -0.45 6.25 -2.13
CA ALA A 109 -1.58 7.16 -2.27
C ALA A 109 -1.89 7.85 -0.93
N ILE A 110 -2.54 9.00 -1.01
CA ILE A 110 -3.11 9.70 0.16
C ILE A 110 -4.62 9.73 -0.05
N LEU A 111 -5.37 9.09 0.86
CA LEU A 111 -6.81 9.26 0.94
C LEU A 111 -7.12 10.47 1.81
N THR A 112 -7.95 11.38 1.31
CA THR A 112 -8.30 12.63 1.99
C THR A 112 -9.82 12.88 1.93
N ASP A 113 -10.38 13.63 2.88
CA ASP A 113 -11.78 14.06 2.83
C ASP A 113 -11.96 15.41 2.08
N ARG A 114 -10.89 16.22 1.94
CA ARG A 114 -10.63 17.31 0.97
C ARG A 114 -9.46 18.18 1.44
N ASN A 115 -9.20 19.27 0.69
CA ASN A 115 -8.04 20.19 0.62
C ASN A 115 -7.47 20.80 1.91
N ASP A 116 -7.35 20.06 3.01
CA ASP A 116 -6.49 20.44 4.12
C ASP A 116 -5.04 20.20 3.70
N ALA A 117 -4.42 21.23 3.11
CA ALA A 117 -3.07 21.14 2.57
C ALA A 117 -2.04 20.83 3.67
N ASP A 118 -2.26 21.33 4.88
CA ASP A 118 -1.36 21.13 6.02
C ASP A 118 -1.45 19.68 6.52
N ALA A 119 -2.66 19.15 6.71
CA ALA A 119 -2.84 17.74 7.09
C ALA A 119 -2.31 16.78 6.00
N ASN A 120 -2.50 17.11 4.72
CA ASN A 120 -1.96 16.31 3.62
C ASN A 120 -0.42 16.36 3.59
N ALA A 121 0.19 17.50 3.89
CA ALA A 121 1.64 17.64 4.01
C ALA A 121 2.19 16.82 5.19
N GLU A 122 1.50 16.83 6.34
CA GLU A 122 1.86 16.02 7.51
C GLU A 122 1.82 14.51 7.20
N ILE A 123 0.83 14.06 6.42
CA ILE A 123 0.79 12.67 5.93
C ILE A 123 1.93 12.39 4.96
N ALA A 124 2.32 13.33 4.09
CA ALA A 124 3.47 13.15 3.21
C ALA A 124 4.79 12.98 4.01
N ASP A 125 4.97 13.75 5.08
CA ASP A 125 6.12 13.60 5.99
C ASP A 125 6.11 12.23 6.69
N SER A 126 4.93 11.81 7.15
CA SER A 126 4.74 10.49 7.76
C SER A 126 4.97 9.34 6.76
N LEU A 127 4.62 9.54 5.48
CA LEU A 127 4.91 8.61 4.40
C LEU A 127 6.42 8.48 4.15
N ARG A 128 7.22 9.55 4.26
CA ARG A 128 8.69 9.44 4.17
C ARG A 128 9.24 8.57 5.29
N THR A 129 8.76 8.77 6.52
CA THR A 129 9.12 7.93 7.67
C THR A 129 8.72 6.47 7.43
N ALA A 130 7.51 6.22 6.93
CA ALA A 130 7.04 4.89 6.58
C ALA A 130 7.91 4.23 5.50
N MET A 131 8.31 4.97 4.45
CA MET A 131 9.21 4.45 3.41
C MET A 131 10.56 4.01 3.96
N THR A 132 11.11 4.73 4.93
CA THR A 132 12.36 4.35 5.60
C THR A 132 12.22 3.07 6.41
N ILE A 133 11.06 2.87 7.06
CA ILE A 133 10.77 1.64 7.82
C ILE A 133 10.55 0.45 6.87
N LEU A 134 9.73 0.64 5.83
CA LEU A 134 9.28 -0.43 4.95
C LEU A 134 10.34 -0.82 3.91
N THR A 135 11.18 0.13 3.50
CA THR A 135 12.16 -0.05 2.42
C THR A 135 13.55 0.51 2.79
N PRO A 136 14.18 0.02 3.87
CA PRO A 136 15.41 0.61 4.41
C PRO A 136 16.56 0.65 3.41
N ASN A 137 16.60 -0.28 2.46
CA ASN A 137 17.69 -0.42 1.47
C ASN A 137 17.49 0.41 0.20
N ARG A 138 16.39 1.15 0.06
CA ARG A 138 16.22 2.11 -1.05
C ARG A 138 16.90 3.43 -0.73
N SER A 139 17.41 4.11 -1.75
CA SER A 139 18.01 5.45 -1.58
C SER A 139 16.96 6.47 -1.15
N GLU A 140 17.37 7.48 -0.39
CA GLU A 140 16.48 8.56 0.06
C GLU A 140 15.80 9.27 -1.12
N ASN A 141 16.53 9.54 -2.22
CA ASN A 141 15.95 10.13 -3.43
C ASN A 141 14.81 9.28 -4.02
N THR A 142 14.93 7.94 -3.97
CA THR A 142 13.86 7.05 -4.46
C THR A 142 12.63 7.14 -3.55
N LYS A 143 12.84 7.11 -2.23
CA LYS A 143 11.77 7.23 -1.23
C LYS A 143 11.05 8.56 -1.39
N GLU A 144 11.80 9.65 -1.52
CA GLU A 144 11.25 10.98 -1.72
C GLU A 144 10.47 11.08 -3.03
N HIS A 145 10.98 10.54 -4.13
CA HIS A 145 10.28 10.51 -5.41
C HIS A 145 8.96 9.72 -5.33
N LEU A 146 8.93 8.60 -4.61
CA LEU A 146 7.68 7.83 -4.40
C LEU A 146 6.64 8.63 -3.63
N VAL A 147 7.05 9.31 -2.55
CA VAL A 147 6.15 10.13 -1.73
C VAL A 147 5.66 11.37 -2.49
N ARG A 148 6.54 12.06 -3.21
CA ARG A 148 6.18 13.24 -4.03
C ARG A 148 5.17 12.90 -5.13
N ASN A 149 5.24 11.68 -5.67
CA ASN A 149 4.32 11.20 -6.70
C ASN A 149 3.10 10.45 -6.13
N ALA A 150 2.94 10.42 -4.80
CA ALA A 150 1.75 9.82 -4.20
C ALA A 150 0.50 10.54 -4.70
N LYS A 151 -0.47 9.79 -5.22
CA LYS A 151 -1.72 10.40 -5.68
C LYS A 151 -2.55 10.83 -4.49
N LEU A 152 -2.93 12.11 -4.46
CA LEU A 152 -3.93 12.64 -3.54
C LEU A 152 -5.33 12.32 -4.09
N LEU A 153 -6.07 11.48 -3.37
CA LEU A 153 -7.35 10.93 -3.80
C LEU A 153 -8.44 11.26 -2.77
N PRO A 154 -9.48 12.01 -3.15
CA PRO A 154 -10.64 12.18 -2.28
C PRO A 154 -11.30 10.83 -2.01
N LEU A 155 -11.57 10.51 -0.73
CA LEU A 155 -12.22 9.25 -0.33
C LEU A 155 -13.54 9.07 -1.09
N ALA A 156 -14.30 10.15 -1.27
CA ALA A 156 -15.57 10.16 -1.99
C ALA A 156 -15.46 9.63 -3.44
N ASP A 157 -14.29 9.78 -4.07
CA ASP A 157 -14.06 9.35 -5.46
C ASP A 157 -13.66 7.86 -5.54
N CYS A 158 -13.15 7.29 -4.44
CA CYS A 158 -12.68 5.90 -4.36
C CYS A 158 -13.68 4.93 -3.73
N VAL A 159 -14.78 5.42 -3.16
CA VAL A 159 -15.84 4.59 -2.56
C VAL A 159 -16.86 4.15 -3.61
N ALA A 160 -17.70 3.17 -3.26
CA ALA A 160 -18.72 2.54 -4.11
C ALA A 160 -18.15 1.63 -5.22
N GLY A 161 -16.98 1.01 -4.97
CA GLY A 161 -16.44 -0.03 -5.85
C GLY A 161 -15.84 0.48 -7.18
N LYS A 162 -15.79 1.81 -7.38
CA LYS A 162 -15.09 2.39 -8.53
C LYS A 162 -13.57 2.24 -8.36
N PRO A 163 -12.83 1.86 -9.41
CA PRO A 163 -11.38 1.69 -9.31
C PRO A 163 -10.65 3.04 -9.29
N CYS A 164 -9.92 3.30 -8.22
CA CYS A 164 -8.93 4.35 -8.12
C CYS A 164 -7.60 3.88 -8.71
N ARG A 165 -7.26 4.41 -9.90
CA ARG A 165 -6.05 4.04 -10.64
C ARG A 165 -4.83 4.83 -10.16
N LEU A 166 -3.75 4.13 -9.88
CA LEU A 166 -2.44 4.65 -9.48
C LEU A 166 -1.46 4.51 -10.64
N THR A 167 -0.15 4.34 -10.37
CA THR A 167 0.88 4.26 -11.41
C THR A 167 1.17 2.83 -11.82
N GLN A 168 1.25 1.91 -10.84
CA GLN A 168 1.52 0.48 -11.02
C GLN A 168 0.40 -0.41 -10.51
N SER A 169 -0.71 0.17 -10.07
CA SER A 169 -1.84 -0.55 -9.51
C SER A 169 -3.14 0.24 -9.64
N GLN A 170 -4.23 -0.41 -9.27
CA GLN A 170 -5.49 0.24 -8.96
C GLN A 170 -6.09 -0.39 -7.70
N PHE A 171 -6.93 0.33 -6.99
CA PHE A 171 -7.69 -0.24 -5.87
C PHE A 171 -9.13 0.23 -5.86
N THR A 172 -10.01 -0.56 -5.23
CA THR A 172 -11.42 -0.20 -4.99
C THR A 172 -11.69 -0.21 -3.50
N LEU A 173 -12.52 0.73 -3.02
CA LEU A 173 -13.01 0.74 -1.64
C LEU A 173 -14.50 0.41 -1.59
N THR A 174 -14.86 -0.55 -0.75
CA THR A 174 -16.27 -0.86 -0.43
C THR A 174 -16.49 -0.64 1.05
N ARG A 175 -17.47 0.19 1.40
CA ARG A 175 -17.83 0.46 2.80
C ARG A 175 -18.42 -0.81 3.42
N ARG A 176 -18.01 -1.11 4.65
CA ARG A 176 -18.57 -2.20 5.44
C ARG A 176 -19.74 -1.73 6.29
#